data_AF-A0A024TGR1-F1
#
_entry.id   AF-A0A024TGR1-F1
#
_cell.length_a   1.000
_cell.length_b   1.000
_cell.length_c   1.000
_cell.angle_alpha   90.00
_cell.angle_beta   90.00
_cell.angle_gamma   90.00
#
_symmetry.space_group_name_H-M   'P 1'
#
loop_
_entity.id
_entity.type
_entity.pdbx_description
1 polymer ?
#
loop_
_entity_poly.entity_id
_entity_poly.type
_entity_poly.pdbx_seq_one_letter_code
_entity_poly.pdbx_strand_id
1 'polypeptide(L)'
;MASDHRLASSKRGHLAHMRYMLFAMVVGFLVVLFVGRHLVRLESAIDPTETFRRTSRETAALFDHRNVHYITVADDTRPEICLTASSIFILSQGELEVLAWDDSATFFDGTSPKPPVNATNVDTLHAVRMGQAKKIDWIAHYVTHHPNLHDDDIIVYTDAWDVVIQTDMSAVGSILRRMTGGQRGLLFNSEPSCGDSFELPGEYGEYLRSASFDVHLSVADKHVRSVTGRDICRQMLIKSSMHSAMGGPNWSLGSGGIVGDVWTFRQFMARVVQVTTEQIERARADPTVPVFEGDQISFQLAYLRCDDSDAGAT
;
A
#
# COMPACT_ATOMS: atom_id res chain seq x y z
N MET A 1 -17.78 -5.05 90.43
CA MET A 1 -18.17 -4.48 89.12
C MET A 1 -17.04 -3.59 88.61
N ALA A 2 -16.14 -4.13 87.77
CA ALA A 2 -15.21 -3.43 86.87
C ALA A 2 -14.11 -4.40 86.39
N SER A 3 -14.42 -5.34 85.48
CA SER A 3 -13.35 -6.08 84.78
C SER A 3 -13.74 -6.69 83.42
N ASP A 4 -14.80 -6.21 82.74
CA ASP A 4 -15.20 -6.77 81.43
C ASP A 4 -15.22 -5.77 80.27
N HIS A 5 -14.85 -4.51 80.49
CA HIS A 5 -14.83 -3.50 79.42
C HIS A 5 -13.45 -3.25 78.77
N ARG A 6 -12.37 -3.90 79.23
CA ARG A 6 -11.03 -3.71 78.64
C ARG A 6 -10.61 -4.74 77.58
N LEU A 7 -11.26 -5.91 77.50
CA LEU A 7 -10.90 -6.93 76.49
C LEU A 7 -11.60 -6.76 75.12
N ALA A 8 -12.71 -6.02 75.05
CA ALA A 8 -13.49 -5.87 73.81
C ALA A 8 -13.02 -4.71 72.90
N SER A 9 -12.28 -3.74 73.44
CA SER A 9 -11.75 -2.58 72.69
C SER A 9 -10.47 -2.92 71.91
N SER A 10 -9.61 -3.81 72.44
CA SER A 10 -8.34 -4.19 71.81
C SER A 10 -8.52 -5.03 70.53
N LYS A 11 -9.52 -5.92 70.48
CA LYS A 11 -9.76 -6.79 69.31
C LYS A 11 -10.33 -6.05 68.09
N ARG A 12 -11.10 -4.96 68.28
CA ARG A 12 -11.63 -4.16 67.15
C ARG A 12 -10.57 -3.28 66.49
N GLY A 13 -9.62 -2.74 67.27
CA GLY A 13 -8.48 -2.00 66.73
C GLY A 13 -7.54 -2.87 65.89
N HIS A 14 -7.26 -4.10 66.36
CA HIS A 14 -6.41 -5.04 65.64
C HIS A 14 -7.00 -5.50 64.30
N LEU A 15 -8.32 -5.76 64.23
CA LEU A 15 -8.97 -6.19 63.00
C LEU A 15 -9.04 -5.06 61.95
N ALA A 16 -9.20 -3.80 62.39
CA ALA A 16 -9.18 -2.63 61.53
C ALA A 16 -7.76 -2.33 60.98
N HIS A 17 -6.73 -2.46 61.83
CA HIS A 17 -5.33 -2.35 61.39
C HIS A 17 -4.93 -3.47 60.43
N MET A 18 -5.38 -4.71 60.67
CA MET A 18 -5.12 -5.82 59.75
C MET A 18 -5.76 -5.61 58.38
N ARG A 19 -6.99 -5.07 58.33
CA ARG A 19 -7.67 -4.71 57.08
C ARG A 19 -6.98 -3.56 56.34
N TYR A 20 -6.51 -2.55 57.06
CA TYR A 20 -5.76 -1.45 56.46
C TYR A 20 -4.39 -1.90 55.92
N MET A 21 -3.68 -2.76 56.65
CA MET A 21 -2.42 -3.37 56.20
C MET A 21 -2.63 -4.28 54.98
N LEU A 22 -3.70 -5.07 54.95
CA LEU A 22 -4.03 -5.92 53.80
C LEU A 22 -4.40 -5.07 52.58
N PHE A 23 -5.17 -4.00 52.76
CA PHE A 23 -5.54 -3.09 51.67
C PHE A 23 -4.33 -2.30 51.16
N ALA A 24 -3.45 -1.82 52.05
CA ALA A 24 -2.21 -1.14 51.69
C ALA A 24 -1.20 -2.09 50.99
N MET A 25 -1.14 -3.36 51.39
CA MET A 25 -0.34 -4.38 50.69
C MET A 25 -0.91 -4.72 49.32
N VAL A 26 -2.24 -4.83 49.17
CA VAL A 26 -2.87 -5.10 47.86
C VAL A 26 -2.71 -3.91 46.91
N VAL A 27 -2.91 -2.68 47.39
CA VAL A 27 -2.68 -1.46 46.59
C VAL A 27 -1.20 -1.29 46.28
N GLY A 28 -0.30 -1.54 47.24
CA GLY A 28 1.14 -1.55 47.02
C GLY A 28 1.59 -2.60 46.00
N PHE A 29 1.03 -3.80 46.06
CA PHE A 29 1.33 -4.88 45.11
C PHE A 29 0.76 -4.59 43.72
N LEU A 30 -0.43 -3.99 43.62
CA LEU A 30 -1.01 -3.53 42.35
C LEU A 30 -0.22 -2.36 41.74
N VAL A 31 0.25 -1.41 42.55
CA VAL A 31 1.11 -0.31 42.10
C VAL A 31 2.48 -0.85 41.67
N VAL A 32 3.07 -1.82 42.38
CA VAL A 32 4.33 -2.48 41.98
C VAL A 32 4.14 -3.34 40.73
N LEU A 33 2.98 -3.95 40.50
CA LEU A 33 2.68 -4.66 39.25
C LEU A 33 2.41 -3.70 38.07
N PHE A 34 1.78 -2.54 38.33
CA PHE A 34 1.52 -1.52 37.32
C PHE A 34 2.82 -0.79 36.94
N VAL A 35 3.58 -0.35 37.94
CA VAL A 35 4.91 0.26 37.80
C VAL A 35 5.92 -0.77 37.31
N GLY A 36 5.84 -2.05 37.70
CA GLY A 36 6.68 -3.12 37.18
C GLY A 36 6.38 -3.46 35.72
N ARG A 37 5.10 -3.47 35.30
CA ARG A 37 4.73 -3.61 33.88
C ARG A 37 5.09 -2.38 33.04
N HIS A 38 5.16 -1.19 33.63
CA HIS A 38 5.56 0.04 32.94
C HIS A 38 7.07 0.34 32.99
N LEU A 39 7.80 -0.08 34.03
CA LEU A 39 9.26 0.05 34.14
C LEU A 39 10.03 -1.08 33.46
N VAL A 40 9.46 -2.28 33.32
CA VAL A 40 10.01 -3.33 32.44
C VAL A 40 9.76 -3.01 30.95
N ARG A 41 9.14 -1.87 30.64
CA ARG A 41 8.93 -1.37 29.27
C ARG A 41 9.74 -0.12 28.93
N LEU A 42 10.71 0.26 29.76
CA LEU A 42 11.49 1.51 29.59
C LEU A 42 13.01 1.32 29.45
N GLU A 43 13.51 0.10 29.33
CA GLU A 43 14.89 -0.15 28.88
C GLU A 43 14.88 -1.08 27.66
N SER A 44 15.39 -0.54 26.55
CA SER A 44 15.61 -1.14 25.24
C SER A 44 14.39 -1.70 24.49
N ALA A 45 13.41 -0.85 24.20
CA ALA A 45 12.83 -0.89 22.86
C ALA A 45 13.77 -0.08 21.96
N ILE A 46 14.90 -0.70 21.58
CA ILE A 46 15.46 -0.34 20.28
C ILE A 46 14.34 -0.69 19.32
N ASP A 47 13.73 0.31 18.72
CA ASP A 47 12.73 0.09 17.69
C ASP A 47 13.36 -0.83 16.62
N PRO A 48 12.80 -2.02 16.35
CA PRO A 48 13.33 -2.87 15.29
C PRO A 48 13.42 -2.13 13.95
N THR A 49 12.60 -1.09 13.74
CA THR A 49 12.66 -0.23 12.55
C THR A 49 13.83 0.78 12.57
N GLU A 50 14.32 1.22 13.74
CA GLU A 50 15.55 2.04 13.81
C GLU A 50 16.81 1.23 13.56
N THR A 51 16.87 -0.01 14.07
CA THR A 51 18.04 -0.89 13.86
C THR A 51 18.13 -1.38 12.42
N PHE A 52 16.99 -1.67 11.78
CA PHE A 52 16.96 -2.09 10.38
C PHE A 52 17.33 -0.94 9.42
N ARG A 53 17.02 0.32 9.77
CA ARG A 53 17.40 1.50 8.99
C ARG A 53 18.88 1.84 9.01
N ARG A 54 19.66 1.34 9.97
CA ARG A 54 21.03 1.84 10.21
C ARG A 54 22.13 1.06 9.50
N THR A 55 21.87 -0.14 9.00
CA THR A 55 22.92 -1.03 8.47
C THR A 55 23.14 -1.04 6.95
N SER A 56 22.49 -0.16 6.17
CA SER A 56 22.84 0.04 4.74
C SER A 56 22.99 1.51 4.32
N ARG A 57 23.05 2.43 5.29
CA ARG A 57 22.86 3.88 5.10
C ARG A 57 24.16 4.69 4.96
N GLU A 58 25.23 4.10 4.43
CA GLU A 58 26.46 4.85 4.16
C GLU A 58 26.66 5.04 2.65
N THR A 59 26.52 6.31 2.23
CA THR A 59 26.91 6.91 0.93
C THR A 59 25.98 6.84 -0.29
N ALA A 60 24.68 6.63 -0.14
CA ALA A 60 23.72 7.09 -1.16
C ALA A 60 23.35 8.55 -0.89
N ALA A 61 23.55 9.46 -1.85
CA ALA A 61 23.03 10.82 -1.76
C ALA A 61 21.51 10.77 -1.49
N LEU A 62 21.02 11.62 -0.59
CA LEU A 62 19.58 11.72 -0.32
C LEU A 62 18.86 12.09 -1.62
N PHE A 63 17.75 11.42 -1.90
CA PHE A 63 16.89 11.73 -3.05
C PHE A 63 16.40 13.18 -2.93
N ASP A 64 16.58 13.96 -3.99
CA ASP A 64 16.02 15.29 -4.14
C ASP A 64 15.32 15.36 -5.49
N HIS A 65 14.03 15.69 -5.46
CA HIS A 65 13.21 15.63 -6.66
C HIS A 65 13.35 16.90 -7.47
N ARG A 66 13.24 16.78 -8.79
CA ARG A 66 13.32 17.93 -9.70
C ARG A 66 11.95 18.55 -9.94
N ASN A 67 11.02 17.78 -10.52
CA ASN A 67 9.66 18.22 -10.79
C ASN A 67 8.64 17.20 -10.26
N VAL A 68 7.37 17.61 -10.25
CA VAL A 68 6.22 16.74 -9.95
C VAL A 68 5.31 16.74 -11.16
N HIS A 69 4.98 15.55 -11.66
CA HIS A 69 4.04 15.32 -12.76
C HIS A 69 2.76 14.71 -12.18
N TYR A 70 1.63 15.35 -12.44
CA TYR A 70 0.33 14.85 -12.03
C TYR A 70 -0.33 14.18 -13.23
N ILE A 71 -0.64 12.89 -13.11
CA ILE A 71 -1.16 12.10 -14.23
C ILE A 71 -2.42 11.36 -13.83
N THR A 72 -3.27 11.10 -14.82
CA THR A 72 -4.47 10.27 -14.68
C THR A 72 -4.76 9.55 -15.98
N VAL A 73 -5.51 8.46 -15.95
CA VAL A 73 -6.03 7.80 -17.15
C VAL A 73 -7.54 8.03 -17.20
N ALA A 74 -8.02 8.67 -18.25
CA ALA A 74 -9.43 8.96 -18.47
C ALA A 74 -9.77 8.59 -19.91
N ASP A 75 -10.51 7.51 -20.12
CA ASP A 75 -10.86 7.00 -21.44
C ASP A 75 -12.22 7.48 -21.95
N ASP A 76 -12.92 8.34 -21.20
CA ASP A 76 -14.24 8.88 -21.50
C ASP A 76 -14.22 10.42 -21.30
N THR A 77 -15.19 11.14 -21.85
CA THR A 77 -15.28 12.62 -21.81
C THR A 77 -16.09 13.14 -20.63
N ARG A 78 -15.98 12.50 -19.46
CA ARG A 78 -16.78 12.90 -18.30
C ARG A 78 -16.25 14.17 -17.63
N PRO A 79 -17.14 15.07 -17.17
CA PRO A 79 -16.74 16.37 -16.63
C PRO A 79 -16.02 16.32 -15.27
N GLU A 80 -16.06 15.19 -14.56
CA GLU A 80 -15.45 14.99 -13.24
C GLU A 80 -13.93 15.27 -13.28
N ILE A 81 -13.27 14.97 -14.41
CA ILE A 81 -11.85 15.24 -14.60
C ILE A 81 -11.50 16.73 -14.44
N CYS A 82 -12.43 17.63 -14.79
CA CYS A 82 -12.24 19.07 -14.68
C CYS A 82 -12.12 19.51 -13.22
N LEU A 83 -12.76 18.81 -12.28
CA LEU A 83 -12.64 19.10 -10.84
C LEU A 83 -11.24 18.75 -10.34
N THR A 84 -10.72 17.58 -10.72
CA THR A 84 -9.36 17.15 -10.40
C THR A 84 -8.32 18.10 -11.02
N ALA A 85 -8.44 18.40 -12.32
CA ALA A 85 -7.55 19.33 -13.01
C ALA A 85 -7.56 20.74 -12.37
N SER A 86 -8.74 21.27 -12.07
CA SER A 86 -8.89 22.59 -11.44
C SER A 86 -8.26 22.61 -10.04
N SER A 87 -8.41 21.52 -9.28
CA SER A 87 -7.84 21.42 -7.93
C SER A 87 -6.31 21.39 -7.98
N ILE A 88 -5.71 20.64 -8.90
CA ILE A 88 -4.26 20.62 -9.11
C ILE A 88 -3.75 22.00 -9.50
N PHE A 89 -4.42 22.65 -10.45
CA PHE A 89 -4.05 23.99 -10.92
C PHE A 89 -4.12 25.04 -9.81
N ILE A 90 -5.24 25.11 -9.10
CA ILE A 90 -5.46 26.15 -8.07
C ILE A 90 -4.60 25.88 -6.82
N LEU A 91 -4.62 24.65 -6.31
CA LEU A 91 -4.01 24.34 -5.01
C LEU A 91 -2.50 24.11 -5.14
N SER A 92 -2.06 23.43 -6.20
CA SER A 92 -0.67 22.95 -6.33
C SER A 92 0.12 23.69 -7.40
N GLN A 93 -0.50 24.63 -8.14
CA GLN A 93 0.12 25.35 -9.26
C GLN A 93 0.71 24.40 -10.32
N GLY A 94 0.09 23.23 -10.47
CA GLY A 94 0.53 22.17 -11.39
C GLY A 94 -0.39 22.00 -12.59
N GLU A 95 0.01 21.09 -13.49
CA GLU A 95 -0.78 20.66 -14.64
C GLU A 95 -1.13 19.18 -14.50
N LEU A 96 -2.39 18.84 -14.79
CA LEU A 96 -2.84 17.45 -14.85
C LEU A 96 -2.72 16.95 -16.28
N GLU A 97 -1.85 15.97 -16.50
CA GLU A 97 -1.76 15.26 -17.76
C GLU A 97 -2.79 14.13 -17.81
N VAL A 98 -3.71 14.21 -18.77
CA VAL A 98 -4.79 13.24 -18.95
C VAL A 98 -4.42 12.26 -20.06
N LEU A 99 -4.10 11.04 -19.67
CA LEU A 99 -3.78 9.93 -20.56
C LEU A 99 -5.07 9.30 -21.09
N ALA A 100 -5.01 8.74 -22.30
CA ALA A 100 -6.11 8.04 -22.96
C ALA A 100 -7.40 8.84 -23.24
N TRP A 101 -7.35 10.18 -23.13
CA TRP A 101 -8.52 11.06 -23.25
C TRP A 101 -9.40 10.76 -24.47
N ASP A 102 -10.72 10.78 -24.25
CA ASP A 102 -11.74 10.63 -25.31
C ASP A 102 -11.51 9.37 -26.16
N ASP A 103 -11.51 8.21 -25.51
CA ASP A 103 -11.31 6.90 -26.13
C ASP A 103 -10.02 6.77 -26.97
N SER A 104 -9.00 7.61 -26.74
CA SER A 104 -7.79 7.59 -27.56
C SER A 104 -7.16 6.19 -27.61
N ALA A 105 -6.86 5.75 -28.83
CA ALA A 105 -6.17 4.49 -29.13
C ALA A 105 -4.68 4.70 -29.44
N THR A 106 -4.21 5.95 -29.41
CA THR A 106 -2.86 6.33 -29.81
C THR A 106 -2.21 7.15 -28.71
N PHE A 107 -1.03 6.73 -28.29
CA PHE A 107 -0.21 7.43 -27.31
C PHE A 107 0.28 8.80 -27.82
N PHE A 108 0.82 9.61 -26.93
CA PHE A 108 1.33 10.96 -27.23
C PHE A 108 2.48 10.99 -28.26
N ASP A 109 3.15 9.87 -28.51
CA ASP A 109 4.23 9.75 -29.50
C ASP A 109 3.79 9.14 -30.84
N GLY A 110 2.48 8.92 -31.03
CA GLY A 110 1.91 8.35 -32.25
C GLY A 110 1.95 6.82 -32.33
N THR A 111 2.46 6.13 -31.32
CA THR A 111 2.37 4.66 -31.21
C THR A 111 1.07 4.23 -30.52
N SER A 112 0.74 2.93 -30.51
CA SER A 112 -0.52 2.41 -29.93
C SER A 112 -0.27 1.14 -29.10
N PRO A 113 -1.12 0.86 -28.10
CA PRO A 113 -1.07 -0.40 -27.37
C PRO A 113 -1.24 -1.60 -28.31
N LYS A 114 -0.67 -2.75 -27.95
CA LYS A 114 -0.95 -3.99 -28.69
C LYS A 114 -2.41 -4.38 -28.44
N PRO A 115 -3.16 -4.82 -29.47
CA PRO A 115 -4.54 -5.24 -29.27
C PRO A 115 -4.60 -6.39 -28.26
N PRO A 116 -5.61 -6.38 -27.36
CA PRO A 116 -5.76 -7.44 -26.38
C PRO A 116 -6.07 -8.76 -27.07
N VAL A 117 -5.69 -9.84 -26.41
CA VAL A 117 -5.73 -11.19 -26.97
C VAL A 117 -7.14 -11.74 -26.75
N ASN A 118 -7.79 -12.15 -27.84
CA ASN A 118 -9.12 -12.78 -27.85
C ASN A 118 -10.24 -11.89 -27.29
N ALA A 119 -10.50 -10.76 -27.94
CA ALA A 119 -11.73 -9.98 -27.76
C ALA A 119 -12.95 -10.58 -28.51
N THR A 120 -12.98 -11.89 -28.78
CA THR A 120 -14.00 -12.50 -29.66
C THR A 120 -15.34 -12.78 -28.98
N ASN A 121 -15.50 -12.57 -27.67
CA ASN A 121 -16.78 -12.64 -26.95
C ASN A 121 -16.74 -11.78 -25.68
N VAL A 122 -16.70 -10.45 -25.83
CA VAL A 122 -16.58 -9.52 -24.70
C VAL A 122 -17.97 -8.93 -24.43
N ASP A 123 -18.61 -9.31 -23.32
CA ASP A 123 -19.79 -8.60 -22.83
C ASP A 123 -19.39 -7.22 -22.26
N THR A 124 -20.37 -6.35 -21.98
CA THR A 124 -20.12 -4.99 -21.50
C THR A 124 -19.35 -4.90 -20.18
N LEU A 125 -19.50 -5.88 -19.27
CA LEU A 125 -18.75 -5.92 -18.01
C LEU A 125 -17.29 -6.34 -18.24
N HIS A 126 -17.10 -7.28 -19.16
CA HIS A 126 -15.79 -7.72 -19.63
C HIS A 126 -15.06 -6.61 -20.41
N ALA A 127 -15.79 -5.75 -21.13
CA ALA A 127 -15.25 -4.59 -21.83
C ALA A 127 -14.75 -3.51 -20.85
N VAL A 128 -15.50 -3.24 -19.77
CA VAL A 128 -15.06 -2.31 -18.69
C VAL A 128 -13.78 -2.82 -18.01
N ARG A 129 -13.68 -4.13 -17.76
CA ARG A 129 -12.48 -4.76 -17.18
C ARG A 129 -11.29 -4.77 -18.13
N MET A 130 -11.53 -4.80 -19.44
CA MET A 130 -10.51 -4.56 -20.47
C MET A 130 -10.10 -3.07 -20.54
N GLY A 131 -10.99 -2.13 -20.21
CA GLY A 131 -10.66 -0.71 -20.04
C GLY A 131 -9.62 -0.47 -18.94
N GLN A 132 -9.58 -1.30 -17.90
CA GLN A 132 -8.52 -1.25 -16.88
C GLN A 132 -7.16 -1.78 -17.39
N ALA A 133 -7.13 -2.61 -18.45
CA ALA A 133 -5.87 -2.92 -19.14
C ALA A 133 -5.29 -1.67 -19.84
N LYS A 134 -6.16 -0.76 -20.30
CA LYS A 134 -5.78 0.54 -20.85
C LYS A 134 -4.98 1.36 -19.82
N LYS A 135 -5.35 1.31 -18.53
CA LYS A 135 -4.60 1.98 -17.45
C LYS A 135 -3.14 1.52 -17.41
N ILE A 136 -2.90 0.20 -17.39
CA ILE A 136 -1.55 -0.37 -17.33
C ILE A 136 -0.75 0.05 -18.56
N ASP A 137 -1.31 -0.12 -19.76
CA ASP A 137 -0.62 0.20 -21.01
C ASP A 137 -0.24 1.68 -21.10
N TRP A 138 -1.17 2.58 -20.76
CA TRP A 138 -0.94 4.03 -20.84
C TRP A 138 0.06 4.53 -19.80
N ILE A 139 -0.03 4.07 -18.55
CA ILE A 139 0.94 4.44 -17.52
C ILE A 139 2.32 3.89 -17.87
N ALA A 140 2.41 2.61 -18.28
CA ALA A 140 3.68 1.99 -18.65
C ALA A 140 4.32 2.71 -19.85
N HIS A 141 3.52 3.10 -20.84
CA HIS A 141 4.01 3.85 -22.00
C HIS A 141 4.48 5.26 -21.62
N TYR A 142 3.70 5.97 -20.80
CA TYR A 142 4.08 7.29 -20.29
C TYR A 142 5.41 7.27 -19.55
N VAL A 143 5.55 6.39 -18.55
CA VAL A 143 6.79 6.35 -17.77
C VAL A 143 8.00 5.96 -18.61
N THR A 144 7.82 5.17 -19.66
CA THR A 144 8.91 4.69 -20.50
C THR A 144 9.33 5.70 -21.58
N HIS A 145 8.37 6.38 -22.20
CA HIS A 145 8.60 7.13 -23.44
C HIS A 145 8.41 8.64 -23.33
N HIS A 146 7.90 9.16 -22.20
CA HIS A 146 7.66 10.59 -22.07
C HIS A 146 8.98 11.39 -22.11
N PRO A 147 9.18 12.28 -23.12
CA PRO A 147 10.51 12.84 -23.42
C PRO A 147 11.03 13.79 -22.33
N ASN A 148 10.13 14.33 -21.50
CA ASN A 148 10.45 15.30 -20.46
C ASN A 148 10.40 14.70 -19.05
N LEU A 149 10.36 13.37 -18.93
CA LEU A 149 10.23 12.67 -17.65
C LEU A 149 11.58 12.13 -17.17
N HIS A 150 12.20 12.82 -16.21
CA HIS A 150 13.50 12.46 -15.64
C HIS A 150 13.36 11.46 -14.50
N ASP A 151 14.36 10.59 -14.30
CA ASP A 151 14.40 9.63 -13.18
C ASP A 151 14.29 10.29 -11.80
N ASP A 152 14.62 11.59 -11.69
CA ASP A 152 14.56 12.36 -10.44
C ASP A 152 13.25 13.14 -10.27
N ASP A 153 12.33 13.05 -11.22
CA ASP A 153 11.01 13.62 -11.06
C ASP A 153 10.14 12.70 -10.19
N ILE A 154 9.03 13.24 -9.70
CA ILE A 154 7.98 12.50 -9.01
C ILE A 154 6.76 12.40 -9.91
N ILE A 155 6.11 11.24 -9.90
CA ILE A 155 4.78 11.05 -10.47
C ILE A 155 3.78 10.95 -9.32
N VAL A 156 2.67 11.67 -9.47
CA VAL A 156 1.45 11.47 -8.69
C VAL A 156 0.36 11.00 -9.64
N TYR A 157 0.03 9.71 -9.55
CA TYR A 157 -1.07 9.09 -10.28
C TYR A 157 -2.31 9.02 -9.39
N THR A 158 -3.48 9.34 -9.96
CA THR A 158 -4.79 9.07 -9.36
C THR A 158 -5.76 8.59 -10.42
N ASP A 159 -6.77 7.82 -10.01
CA ASP A 159 -7.92 7.52 -10.88
C ASP A 159 -8.70 8.80 -11.24
N ALA A 160 -9.33 8.78 -12.42
CA ALA A 160 -9.94 9.98 -13.01
C ALA A 160 -11.30 10.37 -12.42
N TRP A 161 -12.10 9.38 -12.02
CA TRP A 161 -13.55 9.54 -11.91
C TRP A 161 -14.09 9.65 -10.49
N ASP A 162 -13.43 9.02 -9.54
CA ASP A 162 -13.87 8.88 -8.15
C ASP A 162 -12.88 9.50 -7.15
N VAL A 163 -12.00 10.38 -7.63
CA VAL A 163 -11.00 11.09 -6.83
C VAL A 163 -11.33 12.58 -6.76
N VAL A 164 -11.15 13.16 -5.56
CA VAL A 164 -11.21 14.60 -5.34
C VAL A 164 -9.97 15.05 -4.57
N ILE A 165 -9.28 16.05 -5.10
CA ILE A 165 -8.10 16.63 -4.44
C ILE A 165 -8.55 17.77 -3.53
N GLN A 166 -8.29 17.61 -2.23
CA GLN A 166 -8.78 18.53 -1.19
C GLN A 166 -7.68 19.39 -0.58
N THR A 167 -6.41 19.18 -0.96
CA THR A 167 -5.27 19.87 -0.37
C THR A 167 -4.18 20.16 -1.40
N ASP A 168 -3.30 21.09 -1.05
CA ASP A 168 -2.11 21.41 -1.84
C ASP A 168 -1.14 20.22 -1.87
N MET A 169 -0.77 19.79 -3.07
CA MET A 169 0.13 18.66 -3.32
C MET A 169 1.59 19.09 -3.51
N SER A 170 1.92 20.38 -3.41
CA SER A 170 3.30 20.89 -3.48
C SER A 170 4.25 20.23 -2.46
N ALA A 171 3.70 19.77 -1.33
CA ALA A 171 4.45 19.08 -0.30
C ALA A 171 4.75 17.60 -0.62
N VAL A 172 4.23 17.04 -1.72
CA VAL A 172 4.30 15.59 -2.00
C VAL A 172 5.73 15.05 -2.02
N GLY A 173 6.68 15.79 -2.59
CA GLY A 173 8.08 15.38 -2.59
C GLY A 173 8.74 15.40 -1.22
N SER A 174 8.32 16.29 -0.32
CA SER A 174 8.77 16.26 1.08
C SER A 174 8.16 15.09 1.86
N ILE A 175 6.90 14.75 1.57
CA ILE A 175 6.19 13.61 2.18
C ILE A 175 6.87 12.31 1.73
N LEU A 176 7.04 12.11 0.42
CA LEU A 176 7.71 10.93 -0.13
C LEU A 176 9.08 10.72 0.53
N ARG A 177 9.93 11.76 0.52
CA ARG A 177 11.26 11.70 1.17
C ARG A 177 11.19 11.35 2.66
N ARG A 178 10.21 11.86 3.39
CA ARG A 178 10.05 11.52 4.81
C ARG A 178 9.67 10.05 4.98
N MET A 179 8.71 9.57 4.19
CA MET A 179 8.21 8.19 4.28
C MET A 179 9.30 7.17 3.88
N THR A 180 10.05 7.45 2.81
CA THR A 180 11.15 6.60 2.32
C THR A 180 12.46 6.78 3.10
N GLY A 181 12.49 7.66 4.11
CA GLY A 181 13.70 7.95 4.88
C GLY A 181 14.82 8.56 4.04
N GLY A 182 14.46 9.38 3.05
CA GLY A 182 15.35 10.15 2.18
C GLY A 182 15.83 9.40 0.94
N GLN A 183 15.25 8.23 0.66
CA GLN A 183 15.60 7.40 -0.51
C GLN A 183 14.54 7.53 -1.60
N ARG A 184 14.83 6.96 -2.77
CA ARG A 184 13.83 6.68 -3.80
C ARG A 184 12.77 5.71 -3.27
N GLY A 185 11.57 5.73 -3.85
CA GLY A 185 10.49 4.85 -3.46
C GLY A 185 9.15 5.19 -4.09
N LEU A 186 8.18 4.30 -3.85
CA LEU A 186 6.78 4.42 -4.26
C LEU A 186 5.87 4.23 -3.06
N LEU A 187 4.90 5.12 -2.91
CA LEU A 187 3.79 5.02 -1.98
C LEU A 187 2.53 4.68 -2.77
N PHE A 188 1.73 3.76 -2.25
CA PHE A 188 0.44 3.38 -2.81
C PHE A 188 -0.67 3.82 -1.86
N ASN A 189 -1.86 4.08 -2.40
CA ASN A 189 -3.03 4.16 -1.54
C ASN A 189 -3.25 2.79 -0.87
N SER A 190 -3.67 2.82 0.39
CA SER A 190 -3.93 1.61 1.16
C SER A 190 -5.42 1.37 1.31
N GLU A 191 -5.83 0.12 1.15
CA GLU A 191 -7.21 -0.34 1.23
C GLU A 191 -7.40 -1.29 2.43
N PRO A 192 -8.63 -1.43 2.95
CA PRO A 192 -8.90 -2.28 4.10
C PRO A 192 -9.05 -3.77 3.76
N SER A 193 -9.01 -4.13 2.48
CA SER A 193 -9.35 -5.47 1.98
C SER A 193 -8.73 -5.76 0.62
N CYS A 194 -8.69 -7.03 0.22
CA CYS A 194 -8.40 -7.41 -1.17
C CYS A 194 -9.69 -7.51 -2.01
N GLY A 195 -10.72 -6.72 -1.68
CA GLY A 195 -12.08 -6.85 -2.21
C GLY A 195 -12.15 -6.93 -3.73
N ASP A 196 -11.40 -6.05 -4.41
CA ASP A 196 -11.37 -5.95 -5.87
C ASP A 196 -10.40 -6.95 -6.54
N SER A 197 -10.03 -8.03 -5.83
CA SER A 197 -9.06 -9.03 -6.30
C SER A 197 -9.32 -10.44 -5.71
N PHE A 198 -8.54 -10.88 -4.72
CA PHE A 198 -8.55 -12.25 -4.18
C PHE A 198 -9.76 -12.56 -3.28
N GLU A 199 -10.54 -11.54 -2.91
CA GLU A 199 -11.80 -11.68 -2.16
C GLU A 199 -13.04 -11.60 -3.07
N LEU A 200 -12.86 -11.47 -4.39
CA LEU A 200 -13.97 -11.46 -5.34
C LEU A 200 -14.85 -12.72 -5.19
N PRO A 201 -16.19 -12.59 -5.18
CA PRO A 201 -17.08 -13.73 -5.18
C PRO A 201 -17.12 -14.42 -6.56
N GLY A 202 -17.72 -15.61 -6.61
CA GLY A 202 -17.99 -16.32 -7.86
C GLY A 202 -16.82 -17.15 -8.40
N GLU A 203 -17.01 -17.73 -9.58
CA GLU A 203 -16.07 -18.68 -10.19
C GLU A 203 -14.71 -18.07 -10.48
N TYR A 204 -14.66 -16.82 -10.95
CA TYR A 204 -13.42 -16.09 -11.18
C TYR A 204 -12.60 -15.91 -9.89
N GLY A 205 -13.26 -15.52 -8.80
CA GLY A 205 -12.62 -15.40 -7.50
C GLY A 205 -12.12 -16.75 -6.94
N GLU A 206 -12.87 -17.85 -7.14
CA GLU A 206 -12.39 -19.19 -6.76
C GLU A 206 -11.21 -19.65 -7.63
N TYR A 207 -11.19 -19.30 -8.93
CA TYR A 207 -10.02 -19.49 -9.78
C TYR A 207 -8.80 -18.77 -9.18
N LEU A 208 -8.93 -17.46 -8.89
CA LEU A 208 -7.84 -16.70 -8.29
C LEU A 208 -7.37 -17.32 -6.98
N ARG A 209 -8.29 -17.73 -6.09
CA ARG A 209 -7.94 -18.35 -4.80
C ARG A 209 -7.26 -19.72 -4.94
N SER A 210 -7.62 -20.50 -5.95
CA SER A 210 -7.05 -21.83 -6.18
C SER A 210 -5.74 -21.82 -6.96
N ALA A 211 -5.48 -20.76 -7.73
CA ALA A 211 -4.23 -20.55 -8.45
C ALA A 211 -3.03 -20.33 -7.48
N SER A 212 -1.82 -20.52 -8.00
CA SER A 212 -0.57 -20.27 -7.28
C SER A 212 0.19 -19.11 -7.88
N PHE A 213 0.76 -18.26 -7.03
CA PHE A 213 1.47 -17.05 -7.41
C PHE A 213 2.77 -16.93 -6.66
N ASP A 214 3.78 -16.43 -7.37
CA ASP A 214 5.09 -16.18 -6.81
C ASP A 214 5.10 -14.89 -5.99
N VAL A 215 5.70 -14.95 -4.80
CA VAL A 215 5.84 -13.83 -3.85
C VAL A 215 7.27 -13.74 -3.32
N HIS A 216 7.67 -12.53 -3.00
CA HIS A 216 8.96 -12.13 -2.46
C HIS A 216 8.72 -11.05 -1.39
N LEU A 217 8.86 -11.41 -0.11
CA LEU A 217 8.46 -10.53 1.00
C LEU A 217 9.53 -9.50 1.39
N SER A 218 10.81 -9.75 1.14
CA SER A 218 11.86 -8.77 1.42
C SER A 218 13.16 -9.11 0.72
N VAL A 219 14.04 -8.12 0.54
CA VAL A 219 15.39 -8.30 -0.04
C VAL A 219 16.24 -9.29 0.76
N ALA A 220 15.97 -9.43 2.07
CA ALA A 220 16.66 -10.40 2.92
C ALA A 220 16.21 -11.86 2.64
N ASP A 221 15.00 -12.05 2.13
CA ASP A 221 14.42 -13.36 1.81
C ASP A 221 14.66 -13.70 0.34
N LYS A 222 15.86 -14.16 -0.01
CA LYS A 222 16.25 -14.49 -1.40
C LYS A 222 15.38 -15.58 -2.09
N HIS A 223 14.41 -16.17 -1.40
CA HIS A 223 13.58 -17.23 -1.94
C HIS A 223 12.24 -16.69 -2.41
N VAL A 224 12.03 -16.77 -3.73
CA VAL A 224 10.70 -16.66 -4.31
C VAL A 224 9.86 -17.84 -3.82
N ARG A 225 8.73 -17.55 -3.18
CA ARG A 225 7.79 -18.56 -2.69
C ARG A 225 6.58 -18.59 -3.58
N SER A 226 6.15 -19.78 -3.99
CA SER A 226 4.84 -19.93 -4.62
C SER A 226 3.80 -20.16 -3.53
N VAL A 227 2.78 -19.29 -3.46
CA VAL A 227 1.68 -19.38 -2.48
C VAL A 227 0.35 -19.47 -3.21
N THR A 228 -0.65 -20.04 -2.54
CA THR A 228 -2.00 -20.10 -3.09
C THR A 228 -2.63 -18.71 -3.09
N GLY A 229 -3.59 -18.44 -3.98
CA GLY A 229 -4.33 -17.19 -3.99
C GLY A 229 -5.08 -16.91 -2.68
N ARG A 230 -5.46 -17.97 -1.93
CA ARG A 230 -6.03 -17.84 -0.58
C ARG A 230 -5.08 -17.15 0.41
N ASP A 231 -3.78 -17.22 0.17
CA ASP A 231 -2.75 -16.66 1.05
C ASP A 231 -2.27 -15.27 0.60
N ILE A 232 -2.66 -14.79 -0.57
CA ILE A 232 -2.12 -13.53 -1.15
C ILE A 232 -2.42 -12.32 -0.27
N CYS A 233 -3.65 -12.19 0.23
CA CYS A 233 -4.01 -11.11 1.15
C CYS A 233 -3.17 -11.12 2.43
N ARG A 234 -2.85 -12.32 2.93
CA ARG A 234 -1.96 -12.46 4.08
C ARG A 234 -0.53 -12.04 3.72
N GLN A 235 -0.04 -12.38 2.53
CA GLN A 235 1.29 -11.92 2.09
C GLN A 235 1.33 -10.40 1.96
N MET A 236 0.26 -9.78 1.45
CA MET A 236 0.10 -8.33 1.36
C MET A 236 0.18 -7.68 2.74
N LEU A 237 -0.63 -8.17 3.69
CA LEU A 237 -0.59 -7.73 5.08
C LEU A 237 0.81 -7.83 5.70
N ILE A 238 1.50 -8.96 5.49
CA ILE A 238 2.85 -9.15 6.00
C ILE A 238 3.80 -8.13 5.37
N LYS A 239 3.80 -7.99 4.04
CA LYS A 239 4.70 -7.07 3.34
C LYS A 239 4.45 -5.63 3.74
N SER A 240 3.19 -5.18 3.78
CA SER A 240 2.81 -3.85 4.27
C SER A 240 3.29 -3.61 5.70
N SER A 241 3.23 -4.63 6.58
CA SER A 241 3.72 -4.53 7.96
C SER A 241 5.23 -4.39 8.12
N MET A 242 5.99 -4.73 7.08
CA MET A 242 7.44 -4.56 7.06
C MET A 242 7.85 -3.13 6.70
N HIS A 243 6.97 -2.37 6.04
CA HIS A 243 7.27 -1.03 5.54
C HIS A 243 6.50 0.08 6.27
N SER A 244 5.32 -0.22 6.81
CA SER A 244 4.47 0.74 7.52
C SER A 244 4.21 0.30 8.96
N ALA A 245 4.15 1.26 9.88
CA ALA A 245 3.63 1.01 11.22
C ALA A 245 2.11 0.77 11.12
N MET A 246 1.71 -0.50 10.97
CA MET A 246 0.29 -0.84 10.84
C MET A 246 -0.44 -0.57 12.15
N GLY A 247 -1.13 0.58 12.20
CA GLY A 247 -2.02 0.98 13.29
C GLY A 247 -3.49 1.13 12.89
N GLY A 248 -3.80 0.99 11.59
CA GLY A 248 -5.13 1.24 11.02
C GLY A 248 -5.68 0.05 10.22
N PRO A 249 -6.94 0.14 9.74
CA PRO A 249 -7.60 -0.95 9.03
C PRO A 249 -7.06 -1.17 7.62
N ASN A 250 -6.24 -0.26 7.08
CA ASN A 250 -5.74 -0.32 5.71
C ASN A 250 -4.39 -1.03 5.65
N TRP A 251 -4.30 -2.07 4.83
CA TRP A 251 -3.12 -2.94 4.73
C TRP A 251 -2.94 -3.55 3.35
N SER A 252 -3.96 -3.53 2.49
CA SER A 252 -3.82 -3.95 1.10
C SER A 252 -3.41 -2.79 0.21
N LEU A 253 -2.69 -3.09 -0.86
CA LEU A 253 -2.35 -2.11 -1.89
C LEU A 253 -3.58 -1.81 -2.75
N GLY A 254 -3.83 -0.52 -2.98
CA GLY A 254 -4.69 -0.01 -4.05
C GLY A 254 -3.90 0.48 -5.25
N SER A 255 -4.47 0.31 -6.45
CA SER A 255 -3.90 0.81 -7.71
C SER A 255 -4.42 2.20 -8.10
N GLY A 256 -5.43 2.72 -7.39
CA GLY A 256 -6.11 3.98 -7.73
C GLY A 256 -5.35 5.25 -7.33
N GLY A 257 -4.27 5.14 -6.54
CA GLY A 257 -3.43 6.27 -6.17
C GLY A 257 -1.98 5.85 -5.92
N ILE A 258 -1.04 6.47 -6.62
CA ILE A 258 0.39 6.12 -6.55
C ILE A 258 1.23 7.39 -6.55
N VAL A 259 2.22 7.45 -5.66
CA VAL A 259 3.20 8.55 -5.60
C VAL A 259 4.60 7.96 -5.57
N GLY A 260 5.49 8.36 -6.46
CA GLY A 260 6.89 7.97 -6.31
C GLY A 260 7.82 8.61 -7.31
N ASP A 261 9.13 8.37 -7.13
CA ASP A 261 10.10 8.83 -8.10
C ASP A 261 10.03 8.01 -9.39
N VAL A 262 10.30 8.66 -10.52
CA VAL A 262 10.17 8.06 -11.86
C VAL A 262 10.99 6.80 -12.03
N TRP A 263 12.23 6.76 -11.50
CA TRP A 263 13.08 5.58 -11.63
C TRP A 263 12.43 4.35 -10.99
N THR A 264 11.97 4.49 -9.74
CA THR A 264 11.28 3.41 -9.03
C THR A 264 9.96 3.06 -9.69
N PHE A 265 9.19 4.06 -10.11
CA PHE A 265 7.91 3.89 -10.83
C PHE A 265 8.11 3.05 -12.12
N ARG A 266 9.17 3.32 -12.89
CA ARG A 266 9.52 2.55 -14.10
C ARG A 266 9.77 1.08 -13.79
N GLN A 267 10.56 0.77 -12.76
CA GLN A 267 10.84 -0.62 -12.38
C GLN A 267 9.58 -1.35 -11.95
N PHE A 268 8.74 -0.69 -11.14
CA PHE A 268 7.48 -1.25 -10.69
C PHE A 268 6.51 -1.50 -11.86
N MET A 269 6.34 -0.53 -12.76
CA MET A 269 5.47 -0.70 -13.94
C MET A 269 5.99 -1.78 -14.90
N ALA A 270 7.30 -1.92 -15.06
CA ALA A 270 7.87 -3.04 -15.82
C ALA A 270 7.45 -4.40 -15.20
N ARG A 271 7.40 -4.48 -13.86
CA ARG A 271 6.90 -5.69 -13.17
C ARG A 271 5.39 -5.89 -13.34
N VAL A 272 4.59 -4.83 -13.27
CA VAL A 272 3.13 -4.89 -13.55
C VAL A 272 2.87 -5.41 -14.97
N VAL A 273 3.60 -4.89 -15.96
CA VAL A 273 3.52 -5.35 -17.36
C VAL A 273 3.96 -6.81 -17.48
N GLN A 274 5.03 -7.21 -16.79
CA GLN A 274 5.48 -8.60 -16.77
C GLN A 274 4.40 -9.54 -16.23
N VAL A 275 3.83 -9.26 -15.05
CA VAL A 275 2.76 -10.06 -14.43
C VAL A 275 1.56 -10.18 -15.36
N THR A 276 1.14 -9.07 -15.95
CA THR A 276 0.00 -9.03 -16.88
C THR A 276 0.27 -9.87 -18.12
N THR A 277 1.47 -9.73 -18.72
CA THR A 277 1.88 -10.49 -19.90
C THR A 277 1.94 -11.98 -19.60
N GLU A 278 2.53 -12.40 -18.48
CA GLU A 278 2.58 -13.80 -18.06
C GLU A 278 1.18 -14.42 -17.97
N GLN A 279 0.20 -13.71 -17.40
CA GLN A 279 -1.17 -14.20 -17.32
C GLN A 279 -1.85 -14.29 -18.69
N ILE A 280 -1.62 -13.31 -19.56
CA ILE A 280 -2.12 -13.33 -20.94
C ILE A 280 -1.55 -14.53 -21.70
N GLU A 281 -0.25 -14.80 -21.58
CA GLU A 281 0.36 -15.97 -22.23
C GLU A 281 -0.18 -17.30 -21.67
N ARG A 282 -0.47 -17.39 -20.36
CA ARG A 282 -1.13 -18.56 -19.77
C ARG A 282 -2.53 -18.76 -20.35
N ALA A 283 -3.34 -17.70 -20.44
CA ALA A 283 -4.68 -17.73 -21.04
C ALA A 283 -4.65 -18.08 -22.54
N ARG A 284 -3.60 -17.66 -23.27
CA ARG A 284 -3.38 -18.08 -24.67
C ARG A 284 -3.07 -19.57 -24.79
N ALA A 285 -2.28 -20.11 -23.86
CA ALA A 285 -1.88 -21.51 -23.86
C ALA A 285 -3.00 -22.45 -23.39
N ASP A 286 -3.87 -21.99 -22.49
CA ASP A 286 -4.97 -22.76 -21.93
C ASP A 286 -6.25 -21.90 -21.85
N PRO A 287 -7.29 -22.20 -22.66
CA PRO A 287 -8.56 -21.47 -22.66
C PRO A 287 -9.33 -21.52 -21.32
N THR A 288 -8.96 -22.41 -20.40
CA THR A 288 -9.57 -22.49 -19.06
C THR A 288 -8.97 -21.48 -18.08
N VAL A 289 -7.85 -20.86 -18.44
CA VAL A 289 -7.21 -19.80 -17.65
C VAL A 289 -7.79 -18.44 -18.05
N PRO A 290 -8.49 -17.72 -17.16
CA PRO A 290 -8.98 -16.39 -17.46
C PRO A 290 -7.85 -15.35 -17.46
N VAL A 291 -8.02 -14.28 -18.22
CA VAL A 291 -7.20 -13.06 -18.05
C VAL A 291 -7.51 -12.39 -16.71
N PHE A 292 -6.64 -11.49 -16.23
CA PHE A 292 -6.97 -10.71 -15.05
C PHE A 292 -8.10 -9.72 -15.34
N GLU A 293 -9.09 -9.69 -14.46
CA GLU A 293 -10.17 -8.73 -14.47
C GLU A 293 -9.70 -7.49 -13.73
N GLY A 294 -9.48 -6.40 -14.46
CA GLY A 294 -8.98 -5.17 -13.88
C GLY A 294 -7.46 -5.11 -13.72
N ASP A 295 -6.99 -3.98 -13.17
CA ASP A 295 -5.58 -3.68 -12.94
C ASP A 295 -5.10 -4.09 -11.54
N GLN A 296 -5.98 -4.05 -10.55
CA GLN A 296 -5.67 -4.26 -9.13
C GLN A 296 -4.88 -5.56 -8.87
N ILE A 297 -5.25 -6.67 -9.51
CA ILE A 297 -4.56 -7.97 -9.35
C ILE A 297 -3.10 -7.88 -9.84
N SER A 298 -2.87 -7.28 -11.01
CA SER A 298 -1.52 -7.11 -11.55
C SER A 298 -0.65 -6.21 -10.67
N PHE A 299 -1.21 -5.11 -10.15
CA PHE A 299 -0.51 -4.22 -9.23
C PHE A 299 -0.15 -4.91 -7.91
N GLN A 300 -1.10 -5.63 -7.30
CA GLN A 300 -0.86 -6.35 -6.04
C GLN A 300 0.17 -7.47 -6.19
N LEU A 301 0.09 -8.25 -7.28
CA LEU A 301 1.06 -9.30 -7.57
C LEU A 301 2.44 -8.72 -7.90
N ALA A 302 2.51 -7.59 -8.62
CA ALA A 302 3.78 -6.90 -8.86
C ALA A 302 4.40 -6.43 -7.55
N TYR A 303 3.63 -5.80 -6.67
CA TYR A 303 4.08 -5.39 -5.35
C TYR A 303 4.61 -6.55 -4.51
N LEU A 304 3.92 -7.69 -4.52
CA LEU A 304 4.39 -8.89 -3.83
C LEU A 304 5.62 -9.54 -4.49
N ARG A 305 5.96 -9.20 -5.73
CA ARG A 305 7.14 -9.72 -6.44
C ARG A 305 8.31 -8.73 -6.51
N CYS A 306 8.07 -7.45 -6.22
CA CYS A 306 9.09 -6.40 -6.21
C CYS A 306 10.00 -6.53 -5.00
N ASP A 307 11.26 -6.15 -5.17
CA ASP A 307 12.22 -6.07 -4.09
C ASP A 307 11.98 -4.75 -3.32
N ASP A 308 12.39 -4.67 -2.05
CA ASP A 308 12.15 -3.49 -1.20
C ASP A 308 12.83 -2.21 -1.72
N SER A 309 13.79 -2.33 -2.65
CA SER A 309 14.37 -1.21 -3.40
C SER A 309 13.38 -0.55 -4.38
N ASP A 310 12.29 -1.24 -4.72
CA ASP A 310 11.41 -0.92 -5.84
C ASP A 310 9.99 -0.53 -5.39
N ALA A 311 9.61 -0.71 -4.11
CA ALA A 311 8.25 -0.44 -3.66
C ALA A 311 8.16 -0.22 -2.13
N GLY A 312 8.38 1.01 -1.69
CA GLY A 312 8.17 1.41 -0.29
C GLY A 312 6.72 1.76 0.02
N ALA A 313 5.77 0.82 -0.05
CA ALA A 313 4.40 1.12 0.37
C ALA A 313 4.37 1.44 1.88
N THR A 314 3.93 2.65 2.25
CA THR A 314 3.82 3.08 3.66
C THR A 314 2.47 3.68 3.95
#